data_AF-A0A946LF99-F1
#
_entry.id   AF-A0A946LF99-F1
#
_cell.length_a   1.000
_cell.length_b   1.000
_cell.length_c   1.000
_cell.angle_alpha   90.00
_cell.angle_beta   90.00
_cell.angle_gamma   90.00
#
_symmetry.space_group_name_H-M   'P 1'
#
loop_
_entity.id
_entity.type
_entity.pdbx_description
1 polymer ?
#
loop_
_entity_poly.entity_id
_entity_poly.type
_entity_poly.pdbx_seq_one_letter_code
_entity_poly.pdbx_strand_id
1 'polypeptide(L)'
;MFLFRKINFKNPHIYLASTLGIIFAISVYGYGLIDFFPPMSKRIFLFTGLAGLLGFFGYYTLLEFWLHPQFRKISKEKRWLVFVWGGVIGIFLMFAGTSNWTYSPRYLTFLLPEQKLDFSILSSQNGMPESITVNWISTSLGDISYDSLKYQGWERKGDQLILTDSENNSLRWEGRVGETFFVDFEGFAADDQLSVSWANKSEKISVLSNNTDRYTYERDFQIPFYASKLMLLLITYINFVSSQ
;
A
#
# COMPACT_ATOMS: atom_id res chain seq x y z
N MET A 1 -9.79 -36.60 20.45
CA MET A 1 -9.55 -35.71 21.60
C MET A 1 -8.09 -35.85 22.08
N PHE A 2 -7.11 -35.53 21.22
CA PHE A 2 -5.66 -35.69 21.47
C PHE A 2 -4.85 -34.42 21.18
N LEU A 3 -5.52 -33.31 20.84
CA LEU A 3 -4.88 -32.12 20.24
C LEU A 3 -4.27 -31.14 21.24
N PHE A 4 -4.54 -31.27 22.55
CA PHE A 4 -3.95 -30.41 23.58
C PHE A 4 -2.84 -31.11 24.36
N ARG A 5 -1.96 -31.82 23.66
CA ARG A 5 -0.67 -32.20 24.24
C ARG A 5 0.06 -30.89 24.59
N LYS A 6 0.38 -30.71 25.88
CA LYS A 6 0.97 -29.51 26.49
C LYS A 6 1.86 -28.76 25.49
N ILE A 7 1.41 -27.58 25.03
CA ILE A 7 2.17 -26.73 24.11
C ILE A 7 3.49 -26.40 24.81
N ASN A 8 4.56 -27.06 24.40
CA ASN A 8 5.88 -26.76 24.91
C ASN A 8 6.41 -25.59 24.09
N PHE A 9 6.38 -24.38 24.65
CA PHE A 9 6.90 -23.18 24.00
C PHE A 9 8.38 -23.30 23.60
N LYS A 10 9.11 -24.30 24.10
CA LYS A 10 10.48 -24.60 23.65
C LYS A 10 10.53 -25.41 22.34
N ASN A 11 9.41 -25.77 21.73
CA ASN A 11 9.37 -26.52 20.47
C ASN A 11 9.72 -25.58 19.29
N PRO A 12 10.83 -25.80 18.56
CA PRO A 12 11.22 -24.98 17.41
C PRO A 12 10.15 -24.93 16.31
N HIS A 13 9.29 -25.96 16.21
CA HIS A 13 8.21 -25.99 15.22
C HIS A 13 7.15 -24.93 15.46
N ILE A 14 6.93 -24.50 16.71
CA ILE A 14 5.97 -23.42 17.02
C ILE A 14 6.47 -22.12 16.43
N TYR A 15 7.74 -21.77 16.64
CA TYR A 15 8.33 -20.55 16.10
C TYR A 15 8.33 -20.54 14.56
N LEU A 16 8.67 -21.68 13.95
CA LEU A 16 8.61 -21.83 12.50
C LEU A 16 7.17 -21.65 12.00
N ALA A 17 6.20 -22.38 12.56
CA ALA A 17 4.80 -22.26 12.18
C ALA A 17 4.22 -20.85 12.40
N SER A 18 4.63 -20.14 13.46
CA SER A 18 4.23 -18.75 13.70
C SER A 18 4.77 -17.83 12.62
N THR A 19 6.03 -18.02 12.22
CA THR A 19 6.64 -17.27 11.13
C THR A 19 5.91 -17.52 9.82
N LEU A 20 5.63 -18.79 9.48
CA LEU A 20 4.85 -19.15 8.29
C LEU A 20 3.42 -18.61 8.32
N GLY A 21 2.78 -18.64 9.49
CA GLY A 21 1.44 -18.08 9.69
C GLY A 21 1.40 -16.57 9.45
N ILE A 22 2.38 -15.82 9.96
CA ILE A 22 2.50 -14.37 9.70
C ILE A 22 2.73 -14.11 8.21
N ILE A 23 3.65 -14.84 7.59
CA ILE A 23 3.94 -14.72 6.17
C ILE A 23 2.69 -15.01 5.31
N PHE A 24 1.93 -16.04 5.66
CA PHE A 24 0.67 -16.38 5.01
C PHE A 24 -0.39 -15.30 5.19
N ALA A 25 -0.53 -14.74 6.40
CA ALA A 25 -1.42 -13.61 6.66
C ALA A 25 -1.11 -12.42 5.75
N ILE A 26 0.17 -12.04 5.67
CA ILE A 26 0.65 -10.94 4.83
C ILE A 26 0.36 -11.24 3.35
N SER A 27 0.55 -12.48 2.92
CA SER A 27 0.25 -12.91 1.54
C SER A 27 -1.25 -12.81 1.23
N VAL A 28 -2.12 -13.31 2.11
CA VAL A 28 -3.59 -13.20 1.95
C VAL A 28 -4.05 -11.75 1.93
N TYR A 29 -3.46 -10.92 2.79
CA TYR A 29 -3.68 -9.48 2.80
C TYR A 29 -3.35 -8.84 1.44
N GLY A 30 -2.11 -9.03 0.97
CA GLY A 30 -1.61 -8.33 -0.21
C GLY A 30 -2.13 -8.90 -1.53
N TYR A 31 -2.56 -10.17 -1.57
CA TYR A 31 -3.02 -10.80 -2.81
C TYR A 31 -4.53 -10.94 -2.96
N GLY A 32 -5.30 -10.80 -1.88
CA GLY A 32 -6.75 -10.98 -1.91
C GLY A 32 -7.49 -9.89 -1.17
N LEU A 33 -7.22 -9.70 0.12
CA LEU A 33 -8.08 -8.84 0.95
C LEU A 33 -8.06 -7.36 0.54
N ILE A 34 -6.93 -6.86 0.04
CA ILE A 34 -6.81 -5.46 -0.40
C ILE A 34 -7.73 -5.11 -1.57
N ASP A 35 -8.11 -6.10 -2.39
CA ASP A 35 -9.00 -5.90 -3.54
C ASP A 35 -10.49 -5.83 -3.10
N PHE A 36 -10.83 -6.35 -1.92
CA PHE A 36 -12.21 -6.41 -1.42
C PHE A 36 -12.53 -5.40 -0.33
N PHE A 37 -11.52 -4.87 0.36
CA PHE A 37 -11.71 -3.98 1.51
C PHE A 37 -10.81 -2.76 1.39
N PRO A 38 -11.28 -1.59 1.84
CA PRO A 38 -10.46 -0.40 1.91
C PRO A 38 -9.16 -0.67 2.67
N PRO A 39 -8.00 -0.21 2.15
CA PRO A 39 -6.74 -0.28 2.85
C PRO A 39 -6.90 0.34 4.25
N MET A 40 -6.36 -0.31 5.28
CA MET A 40 -6.44 0.15 6.68
C MET A 40 -7.82 0.04 7.38
N SER A 41 -8.83 -0.59 6.76
CA SER A 41 -10.10 -0.81 7.46
C SER A 41 -9.97 -1.80 8.64
N LYS A 42 -10.74 -1.63 9.72
CA LYS A 42 -10.73 -2.58 10.87
C LYS A 42 -11.00 -4.04 10.44
N ARG A 43 -11.81 -4.22 9.38
CA ARG A 43 -12.16 -5.53 8.82
C ARG A 43 -10.95 -6.20 8.18
N ILE A 44 -10.12 -5.46 7.43
CA ILE A 44 -8.94 -6.03 6.77
C ILE A 44 -7.95 -6.59 7.79
N PHE A 45 -7.74 -5.89 8.90
CA PHE A 45 -6.86 -6.35 9.99
C PHE A 45 -7.40 -7.59 10.68
N LEU A 46 -8.71 -7.64 10.94
CA LEU A 46 -9.36 -8.81 11.53
C LEU A 46 -9.19 -10.05 10.64
N PHE A 47 -9.52 -9.94 9.35
CA PHE A 47 -9.39 -11.07 8.42
C PHE A 47 -7.94 -11.49 8.19
N THR A 48 -7.00 -10.53 8.16
CA THR A 48 -5.57 -10.82 8.09
C THR A 48 -5.10 -11.59 9.32
N GLY A 49 -5.52 -11.18 10.53
CA GLY A 49 -5.22 -11.89 11.77
C GLY A 49 -5.80 -13.31 11.80
N LEU A 50 -7.05 -13.49 11.35
CA LEU A 50 -7.70 -14.80 11.23
C LEU A 50 -6.97 -15.70 10.22
N ALA A 51 -6.56 -15.16 9.07
CA ALA A 51 -5.75 -15.88 8.09
C ALA A 51 -4.41 -16.32 8.70
N GLY A 52 -3.77 -15.46 9.50
CA GLY A 52 -2.54 -15.80 10.19
C GLY A 52 -2.68 -16.92 11.22
N LEU A 53 -3.76 -16.92 11.99
CA LEU A 53 -4.08 -18.01 12.91
C LEU A 53 -4.34 -19.32 12.15
N LEU A 54 -5.13 -19.26 11.08
CA LEU A 54 -5.42 -20.43 10.25
C LEU A 54 -4.15 -20.98 9.60
N GLY A 55 -3.28 -20.10 9.09
CA GLY A 55 -1.96 -20.45 8.57
C GLY A 55 -1.08 -21.09 9.64
N PHE A 56 -1.00 -20.49 10.84
CA PHE A 56 -0.25 -21.04 11.97
C PHE A 56 -0.69 -22.47 12.31
N PHE A 57 -1.99 -22.70 12.50
CA PHE A 57 -2.51 -24.03 12.84
C PHE A 57 -2.30 -25.03 11.69
N GLY A 58 -2.52 -24.60 10.45
CA GLY A 58 -2.29 -25.40 9.26
C GLY A 58 -0.83 -25.84 9.15
N TYR A 59 0.11 -24.89 9.19
CA TYR A 59 1.54 -25.17 9.11
C TYR A 59 2.06 -25.94 10.30
N TYR A 60 1.62 -25.66 11.52
CA TYR A 60 2.03 -26.43 12.69
C TYR A 60 1.62 -27.90 12.54
N THR A 61 0.38 -28.15 12.08
CA THR A 61 -0.13 -29.51 11.84
C THR A 61 0.67 -30.20 10.72
N LEU A 62 0.92 -29.50 9.62
CA LEU A 62 1.73 -30.00 8.50
C LEU A 62 3.16 -30.35 8.93
N LEU A 63 3.82 -29.46 9.66
CA LEU A 63 5.19 -29.61 10.15
C LEU A 63 5.31 -30.77 11.14
N GLU A 64 4.47 -30.81 12.16
CA GLU A 64 4.57 -31.78 13.25
C GLU A 64 4.18 -33.20 12.80
N PHE A 65 3.07 -33.33 12.07
CA PHE A 65 2.48 -34.64 11.77
C PHE A 65 2.91 -35.21 10.42
N TRP A 66 3.34 -34.37 9.47
CA TRP A 66 3.59 -34.83 8.11
C TRP A 66 5.04 -34.65 7.67
N LEU A 67 5.54 -33.41 7.68
CA LEU A 67 6.88 -33.08 7.19
C LEU A 67 7.98 -33.64 8.10
N HIS A 68 7.96 -33.33 9.39
CA HIS A 68 9.04 -33.74 10.30
C HIS A 68 9.24 -35.27 10.35
N PRO A 69 8.19 -36.13 10.44
CA PRO A 69 8.35 -37.57 10.39
C PRO A 69 8.96 -38.09 9.08
N GLN A 70 8.61 -37.48 7.94
CA GLN A 70 9.14 -37.90 6.64
C GLN A 70 10.56 -37.39 6.42
N PHE A 71 10.85 -36.14 6.79
CA PHE A 71 12.19 -35.56 6.69
C PHE A 71 13.23 -36.35 7.47
N ARG A 72 12.86 -36.89 8.65
CA ARG A 72 13.76 -37.76 9.43
C ARG A 72 14.23 -39.00 8.68
N LYS A 73 13.47 -39.50 7.71
CA LYS A 73 13.81 -40.69 6.90
C LYS A 73 14.75 -40.38 5.74
N ILE A 74 14.94 -39.11 5.40
CA ILE A 74 15.73 -38.67 4.25
C ILE A 74 17.17 -38.36 4.68
N SER A 75 18.16 -38.69 3.84
CA SER A 75 19.57 -38.34 4.07
C SER A 75 19.81 -36.82 4.00
N LYS A 76 20.85 -36.31 4.68
CA LYS A 76 21.13 -34.86 4.76
C LYS A 76 21.28 -34.20 3.39
N GLU A 77 21.95 -34.85 2.45
CA GLU A 77 22.16 -34.36 1.08
C GLU A 77 20.84 -34.21 0.31
N LYS A 78 19.98 -35.23 0.39
CA LYS A 78 18.67 -35.21 -0.26
C LYS A 78 17.75 -34.14 0.34
N ARG A 79 17.86 -33.84 1.64
CA ARG A 79 17.11 -32.73 2.27
C ARG A 79 17.52 -31.38 1.66
N TRP A 80 18.82 -31.17 1.43
CA TRP A 80 19.32 -29.96 0.78
C TRP A 80 18.80 -29.83 -0.66
N LEU A 81 18.80 -30.92 -1.42
CA LEU A 81 18.23 -30.93 -2.78
C LEU A 81 16.74 -30.58 -2.80
N VAL A 82 15.95 -31.11 -1.85
CA VAL A 82 14.52 -30.74 -1.72
C VAL A 82 14.37 -29.25 -1.46
N PHE A 83 15.16 -28.68 -0.54
CA PHE A 83 15.16 -27.24 -0.27
C PHE A 83 15.51 -26.41 -1.52
N VAL A 84 16.55 -26.77 -2.26
CA VAL A 84 16.97 -26.05 -3.47
C VAL A 84 15.91 -26.14 -4.56
N TRP A 85 15.40 -27.34 -4.85
CA TRP A 85 14.37 -27.53 -5.88
C TRP A 85 13.05 -26.87 -5.52
N GLY A 86 12.61 -26.95 -4.26
CA GLY A 86 11.46 -26.21 -3.76
C GLY A 86 11.65 -24.70 -3.91
N GLY A 87 12.87 -24.22 -3.65
CA GLY A 87 13.30 -22.86 -3.93
C GLY A 87 13.13 -22.46 -5.40
N VAL A 88 13.70 -23.23 -6.33
CA VAL A 88 13.65 -22.93 -7.77
C VAL A 88 12.22 -22.99 -8.31
N ILE A 89 11.46 -24.01 -7.94
CA ILE A 89 10.06 -24.18 -8.36
C ILE A 89 9.20 -23.05 -7.80
N GLY A 90 9.43 -22.63 -6.55
CA GLY A 90 8.73 -21.50 -5.95
C GLY A 90 8.95 -20.19 -6.71
N ILE A 91 10.19 -19.90 -7.11
CA ILE A 91 10.50 -18.73 -7.95
C ILE A 91 9.76 -18.88 -9.27
N PHE A 92 9.88 -20.03 -9.94
CA PHE A 92 9.25 -20.23 -11.23
C PHE A 92 7.72 -20.04 -11.18
N LEU A 93 7.03 -20.63 -10.20
CA LEU A 93 5.58 -20.51 -10.03
C LEU A 93 5.14 -19.08 -9.71
N MET A 94 5.94 -18.35 -8.94
CA MET A 94 5.70 -16.95 -8.62
C MET A 94 5.72 -16.05 -9.86
N PHE A 95 6.69 -16.25 -10.75
CA PHE A 95 6.80 -15.53 -12.02
C PHE A 95 5.78 -16.01 -13.07
N ALA A 96 5.48 -17.31 -13.11
CA ALA A 96 4.60 -17.90 -14.12
C ALA A 96 3.10 -17.74 -13.79
N GLY A 97 2.73 -17.59 -12.51
CA GLY A 97 1.36 -17.80 -12.05
C GLY A 97 0.52 -16.55 -11.74
N THR A 98 1.08 -15.33 -11.77
CA THR A 98 0.36 -14.16 -11.26
C THR A 98 0.08 -13.11 -12.34
N SER A 99 -1.06 -13.23 -13.04
CA SER A 99 -1.68 -12.10 -13.76
C SER A 99 -1.87 -10.89 -12.84
N ASN A 100 -2.01 -11.13 -11.53
CA ASN A 100 -1.97 -10.16 -10.45
C ASN A 100 -0.69 -9.29 -10.39
N TRP A 101 0.39 -9.65 -11.08
CA TRP A 101 1.58 -8.78 -11.24
C TRP A 101 1.20 -7.51 -12.02
N THR A 102 0.36 -7.65 -13.03
CA THR A 102 -0.01 -6.53 -13.93
C THR A 102 -1.03 -5.56 -13.34
N TYR A 103 -1.70 -5.91 -12.24
CA TYR A 103 -2.69 -5.05 -11.59
C TYR A 103 -2.05 -4.06 -10.59
N SER A 104 -2.44 -2.79 -10.70
CA SER A 104 -2.15 -1.70 -9.74
C SER A 104 -2.87 -1.94 -8.39
N PRO A 105 -2.39 -1.45 -7.23
CA PRO A 105 -1.04 -1.45 -6.73
C PRO A 105 -0.95 -2.24 -5.41
N ARG A 106 -0.34 -3.44 -5.46
CA ARG A 106 -0.20 -4.33 -4.28
C ARG A 106 0.91 -3.89 -3.34
N TYR A 107 0.68 -2.85 -2.54
CA TYR A 107 1.58 -2.46 -1.45
C TYR A 107 1.17 -3.07 -0.12
N LEU A 108 2.15 -3.15 0.79
CA LEU A 108 1.86 -3.27 2.21
C LEU A 108 1.47 -1.88 2.71
N THR A 109 0.19 -1.51 2.54
CA THR A 109 -0.23 -0.12 2.78
C THR A 109 -0.01 0.33 4.21
N PHE A 110 -0.11 -0.59 5.18
CA PHE A 110 0.21 -0.32 6.59
C PHE A 110 1.71 -0.07 6.86
N LEU A 111 2.61 -0.36 5.92
CA LEU A 111 4.02 0.03 5.99
C LEU A 111 4.35 1.29 5.18
N LEU A 112 3.45 1.78 4.33
CA LEU A 112 3.73 3.00 3.57
C LEU A 112 3.96 4.19 4.50
N PRO A 113 4.98 5.02 4.23
CA PRO A 113 5.22 6.23 5.01
C PRO A 113 4.08 7.23 4.79
N GLU A 114 3.74 7.96 5.85
CA GLU A 114 2.81 9.08 5.77
C GLU A 114 3.50 10.29 5.14
N GLN A 115 2.78 10.96 4.26
CA GLN A 115 3.19 12.16 3.55
C GLN A 115 2.31 13.32 3.99
N LYS A 116 2.91 14.49 4.10
CA LYS A 116 2.21 15.76 4.29
C LYS A 116 2.35 16.55 3.00
N LEU A 117 1.21 16.91 2.41
CA LEU A 117 1.12 17.65 1.16
C LEU A 117 0.39 18.95 1.41
N ASP A 118 1.03 20.05 1.07
CA ASP A 118 0.54 21.41 1.24
C ASP A 118 0.49 22.09 -0.12
N PHE A 119 -0.69 22.58 -0.49
CA PHE A 119 -0.97 23.29 -1.73
C PHE A 119 -1.37 24.73 -1.41
N SER A 120 -0.82 25.68 -2.14
CA SER A 120 -1.24 27.07 -2.10
C SER A 120 -1.14 27.67 -3.51
N ILE A 121 -2.13 28.44 -3.88
CA ILE A 121 -2.20 29.13 -5.16
C ILE A 121 -1.72 30.56 -4.94
N LEU A 122 -0.79 31.00 -5.78
CA LEU A 122 -0.35 32.38 -5.85
C LEU A 122 -0.99 32.96 -7.11
N SER A 123 -2.06 33.72 -6.93
CA SER A 123 -2.71 34.39 -8.06
C SER A 123 -1.96 35.67 -8.42
N SER A 124 -1.80 35.92 -9.71
CA SER A 124 -1.17 37.13 -10.24
C SER A 124 -2.11 38.34 -10.25
N GLN A 125 -3.43 38.11 -10.14
CA GLN A 125 -4.45 39.15 -10.21
C GLN A 125 -4.89 39.63 -8.83
N ASN A 126 -4.74 40.94 -8.56
CA ASN A 126 -5.35 41.63 -7.43
C ASN A 126 -6.87 41.76 -7.67
N GLY A 127 -7.61 40.65 -7.53
CA GLY A 127 -9.05 40.58 -7.73
C GLY A 127 -9.56 39.18 -7.40
N MET A 128 -10.86 39.06 -7.07
CA MET A 128 -11.48 37.76 -6.77
C MET A 128 -11.13 36.75 -7.86
N PRO A 129 -10.54 35.59 -7.54
CA PRO A 129 -10.19 34.59 -8.53
C PRO A 129 -11.47 34.18 -9.28
N GLU A 130 -11.46 34.25 -10.61
CA GLU A 130 -12.39 33.44 -11.39
C GLU A 130 -12.19 31.98 -10.93
N SER A 131 -13.30 31.32 -10.63
CA SER A 131 -13.41 30.25 -9.64
C SER A 131 -12.43 29.09 -9.86
N ILE A 132 -11.25 29.14 -9.24
CA ILE A 132 -10.37 27.97 -9.21
C ILE A 132 -11.03 26.90 -8.35
N THR A 133 -11.27 25.74 -8.96
CA THR A 133 -11.89 24.61 -8.27
C THR A 133 -10.92 23.43 -8.22
N VAL A 134 -10.99 22.67 -7.13
CA VAL A 134 -10.44 21.32 -7.06
C VAL A 134 -11.58 20.35 -7.24
N ASN A 135 -11.50 19.56 -8.30
CA ASN A 135 -12.54 18.61 -8.70
C ASN A 135 -12.34 17.24 -8.06
N TRP A 136 -11.10 16.76 -8.02
CA TRP A 136 -10.78 15.49 -7.40
C TRP A 136 -9.33 15.45 -6.92
N ILE A 137 -9.11 14.69 -5.85
CA ILE A 137 -7.79 14.40 -5.27
C ILE A 137 -7.72 12.89 -5.11
N SER A 138 -6.67 12.28 -5.65
CA SER A 138 -6.48 10.83 -5.55
C SER A 138 -5.03 10.44 -5.30
N THR A 139 -4.88 9.21 -4.84
CA THR A 139 -3.59 8.56 -4.63
C THR A 139 -3.62 7.19 -5.32
N SER A 140 -2.48 6.50 -5.40
CA SER A 140 -2.49 5.10 -5.83
C SER A 140 -3.34 4.20 -4.92
N LEU A 141 -3.65 4.63 -3.69
CA LEU A 141 -4.50 3.88 -2.76
C LEU A 141 -6.00 4.16 -2.93
N GLY A 142 -6.37 5.12 -3.79
CA GLY A 142 -7.74 5.55 -4.02
C GLY A 142 -7.97 7.04 -3.77
N ASP A 143 -9.23 7.43 -3.86
CA ASP A 143 -9.66 8.83 -3.77
C ASP A 143 -9.61 9.37 -2.33
N ILE A 144 -9.29 10.67 -2.22
CA ILE A 144 -9.20 11.38 -0.95
C ILE A 144 -10.50 12.16 -0.73
N SER A 145 -11.19 11.87 0.38
CA SER A 145 -12.34 12.68 0.81
C SER A 145 -11.89 14.06 1.27
N TYR A 146 -12.64 15.10 0.91
CA TYR A 146 -12.42 16.46 1.41
C TYR A 146 -12.56 16.60 2.92
N ASP A 147 -13.28 15.69 3.58
CA ASP A 147 -13.39 15.68 5.04
C ASP A 147 -12.06 15.33 5.73
N SER A 148 -11.13 14.73 5.00
CA SER A 148 -9.77 14.43 5.49
C SER A 148 -8.77 15.57 5.29
N LEU A 149 -9.18 16.63 4.58
CA LEU A 149 -8.33 17.78 4.28
C LEU A 149 -8.47 18.86 5.35
N LYS A 150 -7.39 19.57 5.59
CA LYS A 150 -7.41 20.85 6.28
C LYS A 150 -7.25 21.94 5.23
N TYR A 151 -8.21 22.83 5.12
CA TYR A 151 -8.17 23.89 4.13
C TYR A 151 -8.55 25.24 4.74
N GLN A 152 -7.96 26.29 4.17
CA GLN A 152 -8.21 27.70 4.50
C GLN A 152 -8.31 28.47 3.19
N GLY A 153 -9.23 29.42 3.09
CA GLY A 153 -9.49 30.15 1.84
C GLY A 153 -10.20 29.32 0.77
N TRP A 154 -10.76 28.16 1.15
CA TRP A 154 -11.53 27.26 0.28
C TRP A 154 -12.93 27.02 0.86
N GLU A 155 -13.93 26.92 0.00
CA GLU A 155 -15.30 26.58 0.34
C GLU A 155 -15.74 25.31 -0.39
N ARG A 156 -16.30 24.33 0.35
CA ARG A 156 -16.84 23.11 -0.25
C ARG A 156 -18.22 23.36 -0.81
N LYS A 157 -18.43 23.07 -2.10
CA LYS A 157 -19.75 23.07 -2.75
C LYS A 157 -19.97 21.72 -3.43
N GLY A 158 -20.71 20.83 -2.76
CA GLY A 158 -20.91 19.46 -3.22
C GLY A 158 -19.58 18.68 -3.28
N ASP A 159 -19.23 18.24 -4.49
CA ASP A 159 -18.04 17.43 -4.79
C ASP A 159 -16.86 18.27 -5.29
N GLN A 160 -16.92 19.59 -5.11
CA GLN A 160 -15.85 20.52 -5.47
C GLN A 160 -15.40 21.36 -4.26
N LEU A 161 -14.13 21.74 -4.24
CA LEU A 161 -13.59 22.78 -3.38
C LEU A 161 -13.30 24.01 -4.23
N ILE A 162 -13.91 25.14 -3.90
CA ILE A 162 -13.79 26.38 -4.64
C ILE A 162 -12.92 27.37 -3.85
N LEU A 163 -11.95 27.97 -4.50
CA LEU A 163 -11.10 29.00 -3.93
C LEU A 163 -11.93 30.27 -3.68
N THR A 164 -11.96 30.76 -2.44
CA THR A 164 -12.71 31.97 -2.05
C THR A 164 -11.80 33.11 -1.61
N ASP A 165 -10.58 32.82 -1.16
CA ASP A 165 -9.60 33.80 -0.71
C ASP A 165 -8.23 33.46 -1.34
N SER A 166 -7.86 34.16 -2.41
CA SER A 166 -6.59 33.92 -3.12
C SER A 166 -5.36 34.40 -2.34
N GLU A 167 -5.50 35.33 -1.39
CA GLU A 167 -4.36 35.84 -0.61
C GLU A 167 -3.99 34.90 0.54
N ASN A 168 -4.98 34.23 1.12
CA ASN A 168 -4.81 33.39 2.29
C ASN A 168 -5.40 31.99 2.09
N ASN A 169 -4.85 31.27 1.10
CA ASN A 169 -5.26 29.92 0.79
C ASN A 169 -4.22 28.86 1.19
N SER A 170 -4.72 27.75 1.71
CA SER A 170 -3.93 26.54 1.87
C SER A 170 -4.83 25.31 1.82
N LEU A 171 -4.31 24.24 1.22
CA LEU A 171 -4.91 22.91 1.17
C LEU A 171 -3.86 21.94 1.71
N ARG A 172 -4.13 21.36 2.88
CA ARG A 172 -3.23 20.43 3.57
C ARG A 172 -3.86 19.05 3.65
N TRP A 173 -3.13 18.07 3.18
CA TRP A 173 -3.46 16.66 3.32
C TRP A 173 -2.35 15.90 4.06
N GLU A 174 -2.73 14.94 4.88
CA GLU A 174 -1.80 14.04 5.57
C GLU A 174 -2.29 12.60 5.43
N GLY A 175 -1.46 11.73 4.84
CA GLY A 175 -1.83 10.34 4.62
C GLY A 175 -0.82 9.55 3.79
N ARG A 176 -1.20 8.33 3.40
CA ARG A 176 -0.32 7.40 2.66
C ARG A 176 -0.66 7.48 1.18
N VAL A 177 0.34 7.75 0.34
CA VAL A 177 0.13 8.05 -1.08
C VAL A 177 0.23 6.79 -1.97
N GLY A 178 1.19 5.90 -1.70
CA GLY A 178 1.58 4.92 -2.70
C GLY A 178 2.54 5.53 -3.72
N GLU A 179 2.44 5.14 -4.99
CA GLU A 179 3.38 5.54 -6.06
C GLU A 179 3.10 6.95 -6.56
N THR A 180 1.84 7.38 -6.57
CA THR A 180 1.39 8.58 -7.29
C THR A 180 0.37 9.36 -6.49
N PHE A 181 0.45 10.69 -6.56
CA PHE A 181 -0.55 11.63 -6.05
C PHE A 181 -1.04 12.51 -7.18
N PHE A 182 -2.37 12.69 -7.25
CA PHE A 182 -3.01 13.50 -8.26
C PHE A 182 -3.93 14.53 -7.63
N VAL A 183 -3.87 15.76 -8.13
CA VAL A 183 -4.88 16.79 -7.89
C VAL A 183 -5.28 17.39 -9.21
N ASP A 184 -6.58 17.52 -9.38
CA ASP A 184 -7.13 18.14 -10.57
C ASP A 184 -7.81 19.45 -10.23
N PHE A 185 -7.30 20.46 -10.88
CA PHE A 185 -7.73 21.83 -10.76
C PHE A 185 -8.42 22.26 -12.04
N GLU A 186 -9.37 23.18 -11.91
CA GLU A 186 -10.02 23.85 -13.02
C GLU A 186 -10.10 25.36 -12.73
N GLY A 187 -10.11 26.19 -13.77
CA GLY A 187 -10.28 27.65 -13.65
C GLY A 187 -9.00 28.45 -13.40
N PHE A 188 -7.81 27.90 -13.67
CA PHE A 188 -6.56 28.67 -13.58
C PHE A 188 -6.50 29.78 -14.63
N ALA A 189 -6.14 30.99 -14.21
CA ALA A 189 -5.87 32.10 -15.12
C ALA A 189 -4.44 32.04 -15.69
N ALA A 190 -4.22 32.75 -16.80
CA ALA A 190 -2.87 32.98 -17.31
C ALA A 190 -2.02 33.65 -16.21
N ASP A 191 -0.84 33.07 -15.95
CA ASP A 191 0.16 33.49 -14.94
C ASP A 191 -0.12 33.09 -13.48
N ASP A 192 -1.17 32.32 -13.19
CA ASP A 192 -1.33 31.73 -11.86
C ASP A 192 -0.21 30.71 -11.58
N GLN A 193 0.24 30.66 -10.32
CA GLN A 193 1.25 29.72 -9.87
C GLN A 193 0.70 28.80 -8.79
N LEU A 194 0.88 27.50 -8.99
CA LEU A 194 0.65 26.49 -7.97
C LEU A 194 1.94 26.27 -7.19
N SER A 195 1.90 26.53 -5.88
CA SER A 195 2.98 26.17 -4.97
C SER A 195 2.60 24.89 -4.23
N VAL A 196 3.40 23.85 -4.42
CA VAL A 196 3.23 22.56 -3.75
C VAL A 196 4.43 22.31 -2.86
N SER A 197 4.19 21.94 -1.61
CA SER A 197 5.24 21.49 -0.70
C SER A 197 4.92 20.13 -0.11
N TRP A 198 5.95 19.31 0.00
CA TRP A 198 5.89 17.99 0.58
C TRP A 198 7.15 17.70 1.35
N ALA A 199 7.00 17.17 2.57
CA ALA A 199 8.10 17.00 3.50
C ALA A 199 8.93 18.31 3.64
N ASN A 200 10.21 18.29 3.23
CA ASN A 200 11.12 19.45 3.25
C ASN A 200 11.44 19.99 1.85
N LYS A 201 10.59 19.71 0.86
CA LYS A 201 10.73 20.16 -0.52
C LYS A 201 9.52 21.01 -0.91
N SER A 202 9.76 21.98 -1.79
CA SER A 202 8.71 22.81 -2.37
C SER A 202 9.01 23.06 -3.84
N GLU A 203 7.97 23.06 -4.66
CA GLU A 203 8.06 23.47 -6.07
C GLU A 203 6.97 24.48 -6.39
N LYS A 204 7.31 25.42 -7.27
CA LYS A 204 6.38 26.40 -7.82
C LYS A 204 6.22 26.10 -9.29
N ILE A 205 4.99 25.89 -9.71
CA ILE A 205 4.63 25.52 -11.07
C ILE A 205 3.82 26.67 -11.65
N SER A 206 4.34 27.29 -12.70
CA SER A 206 3.57 28.24 -13.49
C SER A 206 2.61 27.45 -14.36
N VAL A 207 1.31 27.62 -14.12
CA VAL A 207 0.27 26.96 -14.91
C VAL A 207 0.13 27.75 -16.21
N LEU A 208 1.00 27.45 -17.18
CA LEU A 208 0.89 28.01 -18.52
C LEU A 208 -0.34 27.37 -19.17
N SER A 209 -1.41 28.17 -19.33
CA SER A 209 -2.68 27.74 -19.91
C SER A 209 -2.46 27.20 -21.33
N ASN A 210 -2.26 25.89 -21.47
CA ASN A 210 -2.29 25.20 -22.75
C ASN A 210 -3.75 25.07 -23.23
N ASN A 211 -4.48 26.20 -23.32
CA ASN A 211 -5.90 26.29 -23.77
C ASN A 211 -6.89 25.32 -23.11
N THR A 212 -6.53 24.66 -22.02
CA THR A 212 -7.42 23.81 -21.25
C THR A 212 -7.61 24.46 -19.89
N ASP A 213 -8.85 24.78 -19.54
CA ASP A 213 -9.24 25.32 -18.23
C ASP A 213 -8.91 24.38 -17.07
N ARG A 214 -8.34 23.20 -17.36
CA ARG A 214 -8.05 22.12 -16.43
C ARG A 214 -6.56 21.85 -16.36
N TYR A 215 -6.05 21.71 -15.14
CA TYR A 215 -4.67 21.36 -14.85
C TYR A 215 -4.62 20.22 -13.84
N THR A 216 -3.95 19.13 -14.21
CA THR A 216 -3.73 18.00 -13.30
C THR A 216 -2.28 18.03 -12.81
N TYR A 217 -2.11 18.23 -11.50
CA TYR A 217 -0.85 18.04 -10.83
C TYR A 217 -0.65 16.55 -10.54
N GLU A 218 0.45 15.98 -11.02
CA GLU A 218 0.84 14.59 -10.78
C GLU A 218 2.21 14.56 -10.10
N ARG A 219 2.34 13.73 -9.06
CA ARG A 219 3.59 13.54 -8.35
C ARG A 219 3.87 12.08 -8.02
N ASP A 220 5.05 11.63 -8.44
CA ASP A 220 5.58 10.33 -8.06
C ASP A 220 6.28 10.35 -6.70
N PHE A 221 6.04 9.31 -5.92
CA PHE A 221 6.70 9.00 -4.66
C PHE A 221 7.44 7.69 -4.74
N GLN A 222 8.66 7.66 -4.20
CA GLN A 222 9.42 6.43 -4.10
C GLN A 222 8.83 5.54 -3.02
N ILE A 223 8.40 4.34 -3.41
CA ILE A 223 7.97 3.31 -2.47
C ILE A 223 9.21 2.67 -1.83
N PRO A 224 9.35 2.73 -0.49
CA PRO A 224 10.42 2.01 0.17
C PRO A 224 10.32 0.51 -0.11
N PHE A 225 11.46 -0.15 -0.32
CA PHE A 225 11.51 -1.58 -0.64
C PHE A 225 10.64 -2.42 0.30
N TYR A 226 10.68 -2.15 1.61
CA TYR A 226 9.93 -2.90 2.63
C TYR A 226 8.39 -2.80 2.52
N ALA A 227 7.86 -1.79 1.80
CA ALA A 227 6.44 -1.62 1.54
C ALA A 227 6.04 -1.98 0.09
N SER A 228 7.03 -2.32 -0.74
CA SER A 228 6.88 -2.53 -2.18
C SER A 228 6.24 -3.89 -2.52
N LYS A 229 5.76 -3.99 -3.76
CA LYS A 229 5.30 -5.25 -4.38
C LYS A 229 6.38 -6.33 -4.32
N LEU A 230 7.66 -5.98 -4.50
CA LEU A 230 8.79 -6.91 -4.45
C LEU A 230 8.98 -7.53 -3.06
N MET A 231 8.77 -6.76 -1.99
CA MET A 231 8.83 -7.30 -0.64
C MET A 231 7.68 -8.27 -0.36
N LEU A 232 6.46 -7.91 -0.75
CA LEU A 232 5.31 -8.81 -0.64
C LEU A 232 5.58 -10.15 -1.35
N LEU A 233 6.13 -10.06 -2.55
CA LEU A 233 6.59 -11.16 -3.37
C LEU A 233 7.64 -12.04 -2.65
N LEU A 234 8.68 -11.44 -2.09
CA LEU A 234 9.70 -12.16 -1.32
C LEU A 234 9.11 -12.86 -0.09
N ILE A 235 8.19 -12.21 0.61
CA ILE A 235 7.48 -12.79 1.75
C ILE A 235 6.70 -14.03 1.30
N THR A 236 5.89 -13.91 0.24
CA THR A 236 5.13 -15.05 -0.31
C THR A 236 6.04 -16.17 -0.79
N TYR A 237 7.17 -15.84 -1.41
CA TYR A 237 8.18 -16.81 -1.82
C TYR A 237 8.75 -17.58 -0.63
N ILE A 238 9.20 -16.86 0.42
CA ILE A 238 9.70 -17.48 1.64
C ILE A 238 8.65 -18.44 2.18
N ASN A 239 7.37 -18.06 2.21
CA ASN A 239 6.29 -18.95 2.65
C ASN A 239 6.26 -20.28 1.92
N PHE A 240 6.33 -20.20 0.58
CA PHE A 240 6.21 -21.37 -0.27
C PHE A 240 7.37 -22.34 -0.03
N VAL A 241 8.60 -21.82 0.01
CA VAL A 241 9.81 -22.63 0.22
C VAL A 241 9.86 -23.23 1.63
N SER A 242 9.45 -22.47 2.64
CA SER A 242 9.54 -22.91 4.04
C SER A 242 8.38 -23.82 4.49
N SER A 243 7.36 -23.99 3.63
CA SER A 243 6.28 -24.96 3.80
C SER A 243 6.56 -26.36 3.25
N GLN A 244 7.72 -26.58 2.63
CA GLN A 244 8.15 -27.85 2.03
C GLN A 244 9.36 -28.46 2.77
#